data_AF-A0A2L0EHP1-F1
#
_entry.id   AF-A0A2L0EHP1-F1
#
_cell.length_a   1.000
_cell.length_b   1.000
_cell.length_c   1.000
_cell.angle_alpha   90.00
_cell.angle_beta   90.00
_cell.angle_gamma   90.00
#
_symmetry.space_group_name_H-M   'P 1'
#
loop_
_entity.id
_entity.type
_entity.pdbx_description
1 polymer ?
#
loop_
_entity_poly.entity_id
_entity_poly.type
_entity_poly.pdbx_seq_one_letter_code
_entity_poly.pdbx_strand_id
1 'polypeptide(L)'
;MDSALAGEERVFGIEALAVDPLFVRLAGGVVPSIDSVYRDLCRFDEDALETLHSMVVDHGLALIARRKHRFVHIDVDTTVEPLFGMQEGALPGPNPRYHGRPSYHPILARIAEADAIVGAKLRPGDTSCGEADVPFVEECIDRARAAAPSAVIYVVPHLASWRTPWLRRALILVPGRLARSGRGTTLHVPERSQLARWLN
;
A
#
# COMPACT_ATOMS: atom_id res chain seq x y z
N MET A 1 -0.67 1.55 -15.18
CA MET A 1 0.03 2.64 -14.48
C MET A 1 -0.75 2.96 -13.26
N ASP A 2 -0.09 3.51 -12.27
CA ASP A 2 -0.74 4.22 -11.19
C ASP A 2 -0.64 5.72 -11.49
N SER A 3 -1.78 6.42 -11.55
CA SER A 3 -1.82 7.88 -11.75
C SER A 3 -1.04 8.63 -10.66
N ALA A 4 -0.95 8.07 -9.45
CA ALA A 4 -0.13 8.63 -8.38
C ALA A 4 1.36 8.63 -8.73
N LEU A 5 1.85 7.63 -9.49
CA LEU A 5 3.24 7.63 -9.99
C LEU A 5 3.47 8.70 -11.06
N ALA A 6 2.42 9.09 -11.78
CA ALA A 6 2.44 10.24 -12.69
C ALA A 6 2.25 11.58 -11.95
N GLY A 7 2.12 11.58 -10.62
CA GLY A 7 1.91 12.77 -9.79
C GLY A 7 0.45 13.22 -9.71
N GLU A 8 -0.49 12.43 -10.21
CA GLU A 8 -1.90 12.77 -10.28
C GLU A 8 -2.70 12.06 -9.18
N GLU A 9 -3.11 12.82 -8.18
CA GLU A 9 -3.86 12.32 -7.01
C GLU A 9 -5.38 12.46 -7.15
N ARG A 10 -5.85 12.97 -8.30
CA ARG A 10 -7.27 13.27 -8.57
C ARG A 10 -7.68 12.65 -9.90
N VAL A 11 -8.95 12.25 -10.00
CA VAL A 11 -9.56 11.74 -11.24
C VAL A 11 -9.39 12.73 -12.41
N PHE A 12 -9.39 14.03 -12.10
CA PHE A 12 -9.17 15.09 -13.10
C PHE A 12 -7.82 14.95 -13.83
N GLY A 13 -6.81 14.37 -13.18
CA GLY A 13 -5.48 14.16 -13.74
C GLY A 13 -5.35 12.96 -14.68
N ILE A 14 -6.44 12.23 -14.98
CA ILE A 14 -6.34 10.97 -15.75
C ILE A 14 -5.72 11.15 -17.14
N GLU A 15 -5.84 12.34 -17.73
CA GLU A 15 -5.21 12.68 -19.01
C GLU A 15 -3.69 12.59 -19.00
N ALA A 16 -3.04 12.73 -17.84
CA ALA A 16 -1.60 12.55 -17.71
C ALA A 16 -1.17 11.11 -18.04
N LEU A 17 -2.06 10.11 -17.87
CA LEU A 17 -1.76 8.73 -18.25
C LEU A 17 -1.62 8.55 -19.77
N ALA A 18 -2.29 9.39 -20.57
CA ALA A 18 -2.27 9.27 -22.03
C ALA A 18 -0.85 9.41 -22.62
N VAL A 19 0.02 10.14 -21.92
CA VAL A 19 1.41 10.38 -22.33
C VAL A 19 2.43 9.50 -21.60
N ASP A 20 2.00 8.69 -20.63
CA ASP A 20 2.93 7.81 -19.92
C ASP A 20 3.39 6.67 -20.85
N PRO A 21 4.72 6.50 -21.07
CA PRO A 21 5.25 5.48 -21.97
C PRO A 21 4.75 4.07 -21.69
N LEU A 22 4.59 3.67 -20.42
CA LEU A 22 4.11 2.32 -20.11
C LEU A 22 2.61 2.21 -20.41
N PHE A 23 1.83 3.28 -20.24
CA PHE A 23 0.38 3.26 -20.46
C PHE A 23 0.10 3.23 -21.96
N VAL A 24 0.84 4.04 -22.72
CA VAL A 24 0.84 3.97 -24.19
C VAL A 24 1.17 2.56 -24.65
N ARG A 25 2.18 1.92 -24.06
CA ARG A 25 2.58 0.56 -24.44
C ARG A 25 1.51 -0.50 -24.16
N LEU A 26 0.79 -0.39 -23.05
CA LEU A 26 -0.17 -1.42 -22.61
C LEU A 26 -1.61 -1.15 -23.05
N ALA A 27 -2.02 0.12 -23.13
CA ALA A 27 -3.40 0.58 -23.30
C ALA A 27 -3.59 1.54 -24.48
N GLY A 28 -2.53 1.84 -25.26
CA GLY A 28 -2.63 2.59 -26.51
C GLY A 28 -2.69 4.12 -26.37
N GLY A 29 -2.53 4.67 -25.16
CA GLY A 29 -2.41 6.12 -24.95
C GLY A 29 -3.73 6.88 -25.04
N VAL A 30 -4.87 6.17 -25.04
CA VAL A 30 -6.20 6.78 -25.03
C VAL A 30 -6.80 6.57 -23.65
N VAL A 31 -7.27 7.66 -23.04
CA VAL A 31 -7.97 7.63 -21.75
C VAL A 31 -9.44 8.02 -21.94
N PRO A 32 -10.36 7.50 -21.11
CA PRO A 32 -11.74 7.98 -21.11
C PRO A 32 -11.81 9.46 -20.71
N SER A 33 -12.86 10.15 -21.16
CA SER A 33 -13.16 11.49 -20.65
C SER A 33 -13.52 11.43 -19.16
N ILE A 34 -13.30 12.54 -18.45
CA ILE A 34 -13.65 12.68 -17.03
C ILE A 34 -15.13 12.33 -16.78
N ASP A 35 -16.05 12.74 -17.66
CA ASP A 35 -17.48 12.42 -17.55
C ASP A 35 -17.76 10.92 -17.64
N SER A 36 -17.04 10.21 -18.52
CA SER A 36 -17.15 8.75 -18.61
C SER A 36 -16.65 8.09 -17.33
N VAL A 37 -15.52 8.56 -16.78
CA VAL A 37 -15.00 8.03 -15.51
C VAL A 37 -16.00 8.22 -14.38
N TYR A 38 -16.57 9.42 -14.22
CA TYR A 38 -17.58 9.65 -13.18
C TYR A 38 -18.85 8.81 -13.38
N ARG A 39 -19.30 8.64 -14.63
CA ARG A 39 -20.45 7.77 -14.93
C ARG A 39 -20.18 6.32 -14.56
N ASP A 40 -18.97 5.83 -14.79
CA ASP A 40 -18.58 4.47 -14.43
C ASP A 40 -18.41 4.31 -12.91
N LEU A 41 -17.87 5.31 -12.22
CA LEU A 41 -17.84 5.34 -10.75
C LEU A 41 -19.24 5.33 -10.13
N CYS A 42 -20.22 6.00 -10.74
CA CYS A 42 -21.62 5.94 -10.28
C CYS A 42 -22.29 4.58 -10.50
N ARG A 43 -21.72 3.71 -11.36
CA ARG A 43 -22.20 2.36 -11.62
C ARG A 43 -21.48 1.31 -10.77
N PHE A 44 -20.48 1.71 -9.98
CA PHE A 44 -19.75 0.82 -9.11
C PHE A 44 -20.63 0.43 -7.93
N ASP A 45 -21.27 -0.72 -8.06
CA ASP A 45 -22.07 -1.36 -7.03
C ASP A 45 -21.22 -2.35 -6.21
N GLU A 46 -21.87 -3.04 -5.28
CA GLU A 46 -21.24 -4.03 -4.41
C GLU A 46 -20.61 -5.20 -5.19
N ASP A 47 -21.24 -5.64 -6.28
CA ASP A 47 -20.72 -6.71 -7.14
C ASP A 47 -19.46 -6.26 -7.91
N ALA A 48 -19.47 -5.03 -8.44
CA ALA A 48 -18.30 -4.43 -9.08
C ALA A 48 -17.15 -4.23 -8.09
N LEU A 49 -17.46 -3.82 -6.85
CA LEU A 49 -16.47 -3.67 -5.78
C LEU A 49 -15.85 -5.02 -5.41
N GLU A 50 -16.65 -6.07 -5.23
CA GLU A 50 -16.15 -7.41 -4.92
C GLU A 50 -15.31 -7.97 -6.07
N THR A 51 -15.73 -7.73 -7.32
CA THR A 51 -14.96 -8.12 -8.51
C THR A 51 -13.59 -7.42 -8.54
N LEU A 52 -13.56 -6.11 -8.27
CA LEU A 52 -12.31 -5.35 -8.20
C LEU A 52 -11.42 -5.85 -7.06
N HIS A 53 -11.99 -6.06 -5.88
CA HIS A 53 -11.28 -6.57 -4.72
C HIS A 53 -10.66 -7.94 -5.00
N SER A 54 -11.45 -8.88 -5.51
CA SER A 54 -10.99 -10.21 -5.92
C SER A 54 -9.87 -10.13 -6.97
N MET A 55 -10.01 -9.29 -8.00
CA MET A 55 -8.96 -9.12 -9.02
C MET A 55 -7.63 -8.61 -8.43
N VAL A 56 -7.68 -7.63 -7.52
CA VAL A 56 -6.48 -7.09 -6.85
C VAL A 56 -5.82 -8.17 -5.98
N VAL A 57 -6.63 -8.88 -5.19
CA VAL A 57 -6.16 -9.97 -4.33
C VAL A 57 -5.54 -11.09 -5.14
N ASP A 58 -6.23 -11.58 -6.17
CA ASP A 58 -5.75 -12.67 -7.04
C ASP A 58 -4.43 -12.31 -7.72
N HIS A 59 -4.30 -11.07 -8.21
CA HIS A 59 -3.06 -10.58 -8.79
C HIS A 59 -1.91 -10.60 -7.77
N GLY A 60 -2.18 -10.14 -6.55
CA GLY A 60 -1.21 -10.15 -5.45
C GLY A 60 -0.77 -11.55 -5.04
N LEU A 61 -1.75 -12.45 -4.83
CA LEU A 61 -1.50 -13.84 -4.45
C LEU A 61 -0.78 -14.63 -5.55
N ALA A 62 -1.05 -14.34 -6.83
CA ALA A 62 -0.34 -14.95 -7.94
C ALA A 62 1.17 -14.65 -7.89
N LEU A 63 1.60 -13.46 -7.44
CA LEU A 63 3.02 -13.14 -7.27
C LEU A 63 3.68 -13.99 -6.17
N ILE A 64 2.94 -14.29 -5.11
CA ILE A 64 3.38 -15.14 -4.00
C ILE A 64 3.46 -16.60 -4.43
N ALA A 65 2.43 -17.11 -5.11
CA ALA A 65 2.37 -18.50 -5.55
C ALA A 65 3.47 -18.87 -6.57
N ARG A 66 4.02 -17.88 -7.29
CA ARG A 66 5.08 -18.08 -8.29
C ARG A 66 6.45 -18.41 -7.71
N ARG A 67 6.64 -18.26 -6.39
CA ARG A 67 7.93 -18.47 -5.74
C ARG A 67 7.76 -19.35 -4.51
N LYS A 68 8.82 -20.08 -4.14
CA LYS A 68 8.85 -20.78 -2.85
C LYS A 68 9.22 -19.79 -1.76
N HIS A 69 8.30 -19.56 -0.84
CA HIS A 69 8.51 -18.74 0.34
C HIS A 69 8.71 -19.65 1.56
N ARG A 70 9.75 -19.38 2.35
CA ARG A 70 9.90 -19.98 3.69
C ARG A 70 9.06 -19.22 4.72
N PHE A 71 8.95 -17.92 4.52
CA PHE A 71 8.25 -16.97 5.38
C PHE A 71 7.41 -16.03 4.52
N VAL A 72 6.24 -15.65 5.02
CA VAL A 72 5.36 -14.64 4.44
C VAL A 72 4.95 -13.69 5.58
N HIS A 73 5.10 -12.39 5.35
CA HIS A 73 4.72 -11.38 6.34
C HIS A 73 3.50 -10.62 5.84
N ILE A 74 2.42 -10.64 6.63
CA ILE A 74 1.22 -9.85 6.42
C ILE A 74 1.31 -8.64 7.34
N ASP A 75 1.44 -7.46 6.74
CA ASP A 75 1.33 -6.20 7.46
C ASP A 75 -0.12 -5.73 7.37
N VAL A 76 -0.72 -5.48 8.54
CA VAL A 76 -2.07 -4.90 8.65
C VAL A 76 -1.93 -3.50 9.20
N ASP A 77 -2.44 -2.53 8.46
CA ASP A 77 -2.37 -1.12 8.82
C ASP A 77 -3.73 -0.43 8.66
N THR A 78 -3.93 0.61 9.45
CA THR A 78 -5.16 1.43 9.44
C THR A 78 -4.79 2.90 9.44
N THR A 79 -5.48 3.70 8.64
CA THR A 79 -5.30 5.17 8.60
C THR A 79 -6.65 5.86 8.72
N VAL A 80 -6.66 7.08 9.28
CA VAL A 80 -7.86 7.92 9.34
C VAL A 80 -7.76 8.98 8.27
N GLU A 81 -8.65 8.91 7.28
CA GLU A 81 -8.71 9.81 6.14
C GLU A 81 -9.83 10.84 6.32
N PRO A 82 -9.50 12.09 6.71
CA PRO A 82 -10.50 13.14 6.89
C PRO A 82 -11.05 13.58 5.53
N LEU A 83 -12.37 13.73 5.46
CA LEU A 83 -13.06 14.12 4.23
C LEU A 83 -13.50 15.56 4.26
N PHE A 84 -13.50 16.17 3.07
CA PHE A 84 -13.97 17.52 2.84
C PHE A 84 -15.12 17.43 1.83
N GLY A 85 -16.34 17.34 2.36
CA GLY A 85 -17.54 17.14 1.56
C GLY A 85 -18.62 16.37 2.31
N MET A 86 -19.58 15.84 1.55
CA MET A 86 -20.68 15.01 2.04
C MET A 86 -20.63 13.64 1.37
N GLN A 87 -19.58 12.87 1.68
CA GLN A 87 -19.44 11.50 1.20
C GLN A 87 -20.24 10.53 2.08
N GLU A 88 -20.84 9.53 1.46
CA GLU A 88 -21.67 8.53 2.13
C GLU A 88 -20.86 7.63 3.09
N GLY A 89 -21.45 7.26 4.23
CA GLY A 89 -20.82 6.35 5.20
C GLY A 89 -19.64 6.94 5.99
N ALA A 90 -19.30 8.21 5.77
CA ALA A 90 -18.24 8.89 6.52
C ALA A 90 -18.74 9.35 7.89
N LEU A 91 -18.04 8.96 8.96
CA LEU A 91 -18.37 9.30 10.34
C LEU A 91 -17.18 9.99 11.02
N PRO A 92 -17.40 10.79 12.08
CA PRO A 92 -16.32 11.49 12.76
C PRO A 92 -15.23 10.54 13.28
N GLY A 93 -13.98 10.76 12.87
CA GLY A 93 -12.84 9.92 13.27
C GLY A 93 -11.82 10.60 14.18
N PRO A 94 -10.89 9.85 14.80
CA PRO A 94 -9.95 10.34 15.80
C PRO A 94 -8.71 11.04 15.19
N ASN A 95 -8.90 11.95 14.22
CA ASN A 95 -7.80 12.70 13.62
C ASN A 95 -7.40 13.91 14.51
N PRO A 96 -6.16 13.97 15.05
CA PRO A 96 -5.74 15.07 15.93
C PRO A 96 -5.67 16.44 15.25
N ARG A 97 -5.53 16.46 13.92
CA ARG A 97 -5.45 17.70 13.15
C ARG A 97 -6.83 18.19 12.71
N TYR A 98 -7.79 17.28 12.54
CA TYR A 98 -9.14 17.54 12.02
C TYR A 98 -10.21 16.93 12.93
N HIS A 99 -10.27 17.39 14.19
CA HIS A 99 -11.21 16.89 15.19
C HIS A 99 -12.68 17.00 14.74
N GLY A 100 -13.44 15.91 14.93
CA GLY A 100 -14.88 15.87 14.64
C GLY A 100 -15.23 15.87 13.15
N ARG A 101 -14.25 15.85 12.25
CA ARG A 101 -14.47 15.83 10.81
C ARG A 101 -14.94 14.44 10.35
N PRO A 102 -15.97 14.33 9.50
CA PRO A 102 -16.30 13.07 8.85
C PRO A 102 -15.06 12.50 8.17
N SER A 103 -14.77 11.25 8.46
CA SER A 103 -13.57 10.55 8.02
C SER A 103 -13.95 9.12 7.61
N TYR A 104 -13.06 8.49 6.87
CA TYR A 104 -13.00 7.03 6.82
C TYR A 104 -11.85 6.53 7.68
N HIS A 105 -11.92 5.27 8.11
CA HIS A 105 -10.86 4.56 8.80
C HIS A 105 -10.50 3.25 8.06
N PRO A 106 -10.04 3.32 6.80
CA PRO A 106 -9.69 2.12 6.04
C PRO A 106 -8.70 1.22 6.78
N ILE A 107 -8.85 -0.09 6.57
CA ILE A 107 -7.91 -1.13 6.97
C ILE A 107 -7.38 -1.81 5.71
N LEU A 108 -6.06 -2.01 5.66
CA LEU A 108 -5.35 -2.62 4.54
C LEU A 108 -4.46 -3.75 5.04
N ALA A 109 -4.46 -4.88 4.33
CA ALA A 109 -3.54 -5.98 4.53
C ALA A 109 -2.66 -6.16 3.30
N ARG A 110 -1.35 -6.20 3.49
CA ARG A 110 -0.35 -6.39 2.43
C ARG A 110 0.60 -7.53 2.76
N ILE A 111 1.05 -8.25 1.73
CA ILE A 111 2.18 -9.17 1.85
C ILE A 111 3.47 -8.44 1.50
N ALA A 112 4.40 -8.40 2.45
CA ALA A 112 5.66 -7.66 2.33
C ALA A 112 6.55 -8.18 1.20
N GLU A 113 6.60 -9.50 0.98
CA GLU A 113 7.48 -10.14 -0.01
C GLU A 113 7.19 -9.78 -1.47
N ALA A 114 5.95 -9.40 -1.77
CA ALA A 114 5.52 -9.03 -3.12
C ALA A 114 5.03 -7.58 -3.22
N ASP A 115 5.02 -6.82 -2.13
CA ASP A 115 4.40 -5.50 -2.07
C ASP A 115 2.95 -5.52 -2.57
N ALA A 116 2.22 -6.58 -2.19
CA ALA A 116 0.92 -6.91 -2.77
C ALA A 116 -0.20 -6.76 -1.74
N ILE A 117 -1.29 -6.11 -2.12
CA ILE A 117 -2.51 -6.02 -1.31
C ILE A 117 -3.23 -7.37 -1.35
N VAL A 118 -3.61 -7.89 -0.18
CA VAL A 118 -4.34 -9.16 -0.01
C VAL A 118 -5.66 -9.01 0.74
N GLY A 119 -5.99 -7.79 1.14
CA GLY A 119 -7.29 -7.40 1.66
C GLY A 119 -7.34 -5.90 1.85
N ALA A 120 -8.49 -5.31 1.56
CA ALA A 120 -8.77 -3.90 1.86
C ALA A 120 -10.23 -3.77 2.27
N LYS A 121 -10.49 -2.94 3.28
CA LYS A 121 -11.86 -2.63 3.70
C LYS A 121 -11.97 -1.16 4.06
N LEU A 122 -12.91 -0.47 3.41
CA LEU A 122 -13.27 0.89 3.78
C LEU A 122 -14.22 0.82 4.99
N ARG A 123 -13.89 1.55 6.05
CA ARG A 123 -14.67 1.59 7.28
C ARG A 123 -15.01 3.04 7.63
N PRO A 124 -16.11 3.29 8.35
CA PRO A 124 -16.40 4.63 8.86
C PRO A 124 -15.31 5.13 9.84
N GLY A 125 -15.17 6.45 9.94
CA GLY A 125 -14.11 7.09 10.72
C GLY A 125 -14.16 6.83 12.23
N ASP A 126 -15.32 6.50 12.77
CA ASP A 126 -15.56 6.21 14.20
C ASP A 126 -15.20 4.77 14.60
N THR A 127 -14.65 3.99 13.67
CA THR A 127 -14.14 2.64 13.92
C THR A 127 -12.73 2.70 14.54
N SER A 128 -12.26 1.62 15.16
CA SER A 128 -10.88 1.43 15.61
C SER A 128 -10.31 0.11 15.07
N CYS A 129 -8.98 -0.10 15.15
CA CYS A 129 -8.41 -1.42 14.90
C CYS A 129 -8.62 -2.30 16.14
N GLY A 130 -9.41 -3.37 16.03
CA GLY A 130 -9.73 -4.21 17.19
C GLY A 130 -10.45 -5.51 16.85
N GLU A 131 -11.20 -6.06 17.81
CA GLU A 131 -11.89 -7.35 17.69
C GLU A 131 -12.79 -7.46 16.45
N ALA A 132 -13.41 -6.36 16.02
CA ALA A 132 -14.28 -6.33 14.84
C ALA A 132 -13.53 -6.60 13.51
N ASP A 133 -12.20 -6.47 13.50
CA ASP A 133 -11.36 -6.70 12.33
C ASP A 133 -10.73 -8.10 12.30
N VAL A 134 -10.90 -8.91 13.36
CA VAL A 134 -10.36 -10.27 13.42
C VAL A 134 -10.80 -11.10 12.19
N PRO A 135 -12.09 -11.11 11.78
CA PRO A 135 -12.50 -11.88 10.59
C PRO A 135 -11.78 -11.42 9.31
N PHE A 136 -11.54 -10.12 9.16
CA PHE A 136 -10.80 -9.58 8.01
C PHE A 136 -9.33 -10.06 8.01
N VAL A 137 -8.69 -10.05 9.18
CA VAL A 137 -7.32 -10.53 9.32
C VAL A 137 -7.23 -12.04 9.07
N GLU A 138 -8.16 -12.82 9.61
CA GLU A 138 -8.25 -14.27 9.36
C GLU A 138 -8.40 -14.59 7.87
N GLU A 139 -9.28 -13.87 7.17
CA GLU A 139 -9.46 -14.01 5.72
C GLU A 139 -8.16 -13.72 4.95
N CYS A 140 -7.41 -12.68 5.35
CA CYS A 140 -6.12 -12.36 4.76
C CYS A 140 -5.07 -13.45 5.02
N ILE A 141 -5.06 -14.05 6.22
CA ILE A 141 -4.19 -15.17 6.57
C ILE A 141 -4.52 -16.38 5.69
N ASP A 142 -5.79 -16.72 5.55
CA ASP A 142 -6.21 -17.90 4.79
C ASP A 142 -5.89 -17.76 3.30
N ARG A 143 -6.08 -16.57 2.72
CA ARG A 143 -5.60 -16.22 1.37
C ARG A 143 -4.09 -16.45 1.22
N ALA A 144 -3.30 -15.95 2.16
CA ALA A 144 -1.85 -16.11 2.14
C ALA A 144 -1.43 -17.58 2.31
N ARG A 145 -2.12 -18.36 3.16
CA ARG A 145 -1.89 -19.81 3.32
C ARG A 145 -2.17 -20.56 2.03
N ALA A 146 -3.26 -20.24 1.35
CA ALA A 146 -3.61 -20.85 0.08
C ALA A 146 -2.54 -20.58 -0.99
N ALA A 147 -2.01 -19.34 -1.04
CA ALA A 147 -0.98 -18.96 -1.99
C ALA A 147 0.43 -19.52 -1.65
N ALA A 148 0.74 -19.71 -0.36
CA ALA A 148 2.04 -20.18 0.11
C ALA A 148 1.91 -21.28 1.19
N PRO A 149 1.44 -22.49 0.84
CA PRO A 149 1.05 -23.51 1.81
C PRO A 149 2.21 -24.06 2.66
N SER A 150 3.46 -23.91 2.19
CA SER A 150 4.66 -24.34 2.91
C SER A 150 5.33 -23.23 3.73
N ALA A 151 4.83 -21.99 3.65
CA ALA A 151 5.45 -20.86 4.33
C ALA A 151 4.92 -20.73 5.75
N VAL A 152 5.78 -20.31 6.68
CA VAL A 152 5.33 -19.80 7.97
C VAL A 152 4.84 -18.38 7.77
N ILE A 153 3.61 -18.10 8.21
CA ILE A 153 2.98 -16.79 8.08
C ILE A 153 3.14 -16.02 9.38
N TYR A 154 3.68 -14.82 9.28
CA TYR A 154 3.72 -13.83 10.35
C TYR A 154 2.71 -12.74 10.06
N VAL A 155 1.81 -12.49 11.00
CA VAL A 155 0.96 -11.30 10.97
C VAL A 155 1.57 -10.29 11.93
N VAL A 156 1.86 -9.11 11.41
CA VAL A 156 2.45 -8.03 12.21
C VAL A 156 1.35 -6.98 12.42
N PRO A 157 0.61 -7.03 13.55
CA PRO A 157 -0.38 -6.01 13.85
C PRO A 157 0.36 -4.72 14.20
N HIS A 158 0.13 -3.68 13.41
CA HIS A 158 0.47 -2.30 13.74
C HIS A 158 1.95 -2.07 14.11
N LEU A 159 2.76 -1.75 13.10
CA LEU A 159 3.99 -0.98 13.36
C LEU A 159 3.60 0.47 13.64
N ALA A 160 3.38 0.81 14.90
CA ALA A 160 3.63 2.17 15.36
C ALA A 160 5.07 2.52 14.93
N SER A 161 5.18 3.42 13.95
CA SER A 161 6.38 3.76 13.19
C SER A 161 6.95 2.64 12.30
N TRP A 162 7.04 2.96 11.01
CA TRP A 162 7.98 2.40 10.05
C TRP A 162 9.28 1.86 10.69
N ARG A 163 9.36 0.53 10.91
CA ARG A 163 10.60 -0.18 11.27
C ARG A 163 11.06 -1.11 10.16
N THR A 164 11.10 -0.61 8.93
CA THR A 164 12.36 -0.82 8.20
C THR A 164 13.28 0.28 8.69
N PRO A 165 14.46 -0.02 9.30
CA PRO A 165 15.43 1.03 9.55
C PRO A 165 15.63 1.77 8.24
N TRP A 166 15.37 3.08 8.24
CA TRP A 166 15.68 3.99 7.14
C TRP A 166 17.09 3.74 6.57
N LEU A 167 17.99 3.15 7.36
CA LEU A 167 19.29 2.62 6.95
C LEU A 167 19.23 1.70 5.71
N ARG A 168 18.23 0.82 5.58
CA ARG A 168 18.07 -0.03 4.37
C ARG A 168 17.64 0.79 3.15
N ARG A 169 16.89 1.88 3.31
CA ARG A 169 16.56 2.83 2.22
C ARG A 169 17.73 3.72 1.85
N ALA A 170 18.48 4.22 2.84
CA ALA A 170 19.67 5.04 2.61
C ALA A 170 20.76 4.25 1.86
N LEU A 171 20.92 2.96 2.18
CA LEU A 171 21.85 2.06 1.48
C LEU A 171 21.44 1.71 0.05
N ILE A 172 20.15 1.80 -0.29
CA ILE A 172 19.64 1.57 -1.65
C ILE A 172 19.76 2.83 -2.51
N LEU A 173 19.65 4.03 -1.91
CA LEU A 173 19.61 5.30 -2.63
C LEU A 173 20.95 6.06 -2.65
N VAL A 174 21.90 5.71 -1.78
CA VAL A 174 23.24 6.33 -1.74
C VAL A 174 24.28 5.24 -2.00
N PRO A 175 24.95 5.21 -3.18
CA PRO A 175 25.98 4.22 -3.46
C PRO A 175 27.11 4.35 -2.44
N GLY A 176 27.29 3.32 -1.61
CA GLY A 176 28.30 3.26 -0.56
C GLY A 176 29.12 1.98 -0.67
N ARG A 177 30.39 2.05 -0.26
CA ARG A 177 31.29 0.89 -0.26
C ARG A 177 31.39 0.34 1.16
N LEU A 178 30.98 -0.90 1.36
CA LEU A 178 31.23 -1.61 2.61
C LEU A 178 32.65 -2.18 2.57
N ALA A 179 33.53 -1.74 3.48
CA ALA A 179 34.86 -2.28 3.66
C ALA A 179 34.92 -3.08 4.97
N ARG A 180 35.62 -4.22 4.96
CA ARG A 180 35.81 -5.04 6.15
C ARG A 180 37.31 -5.11 6.46
N SER A 181 37.69 -4.78 7.69
CA SER A 181 39.07 -4.88 8.18
C SER A 181 39.07 -5.58 9.53
N GLY A 182 39.70 -6.76 9.59
CA GLY A 182 39.67 -7.63 10.77
C GLY A 182 38.25 -8.01 11.17
N ARG A 183 37.88 -7.76 12.44
CA ARG A 183 36.53 -7.99 12.97
C ARG A 183 35.58 -6.79 12.79
N GLY A 184 36.06 -5.68 12.24
CA GLY A 184 35.28 -4.47 12.03
C GLY A 184 34.73 -4.35 10.60
N THR A 185 33.55 -3.75 10.48
CA THR A 185 32.94 -3.36 9.20
C THR A 185 32.78 -1.85 9.18
N THR A 186 33.24 -1.21 8.11
CA THR A 186 33.18 0.24 7.91
C THR A 186 32.40 0.54 6.63
N LEU A 187 31.37 1.38 6.72
CA LEU A 187 30.58 1.83 5.58
C LEU A 187 31.12 3.19 5.10
N HIS A 188 31.62 3.24 3.87
CA HIS A 188 32.04 4.49 3.23
C HIS A 188 30.90 5.04 2.37
N VAL A 189 30.47 6.28 2.63
CA VAL A 189 29.45 6.99 1.85
C VAL A 189 29.97 8.35 1.34
N PRO A 190 29.41 8.92 0.26
CA PRO A 190 29.84 10.22 -0.25
C PRO A 190 29.68 11.33 0.79
N GLU A 191 30.70 12.17 0.97
CA GLU A 191 30.78 13.19 2.04
C GLU A 191 29.62 14.19 2.03
N ARG A 192 29.03 14.47 0.86
CA ARG A 192 27.90 15.41 0.70
C ARG A 192 26.53 14.76 0.97
N SER A 193 26.48 13.45 1.14
CA SER A 193 25.24 12.74 1.44
C SER A 193 24.68 13.15 2.80
N GLN A 194 23.36 13.14 2.95
CA GLN A 194 22.74 13.36 4.26
C GLN A 194 23.21 12.31 5.29
N LEU A 195 23.52 11.09 4.83
CA LEU A 195 24.05 10.02 5.68
C LEU A 195 25.42 10.35 6.29
N ALA A 196 26.34 10.93 5.50
CA ALA A 196 27.66 11.33 5.98
C ALA A 196 27.58 12.43 7.06
N ARG A 197 26.56 13.30 6.98
CA ARG A 197 26.32 14.37 7.97
C ARG A 197 25.74 13.87 9.29
N TRP A 198 25.23 12.65 9.34
CA TRP A 198 24.63 12.07 10.55
C TRP A 198 25.53 11.03 11.23
N LEU A 199 26.56 10.55 10.54
CA LEU A 199 27.52 9.56 11.05
C LEU A 199 28.80 10.19 11.64
N ASN A 200 28.97 11.51 11.46
CA ASN A 200 29.98 12.35 12.13
C ASN A 200 29.31 13.12 13.26
#